data_AF-A0A5J6UEL9-F1
#
_entry.id   AF-A0A5J6UEL9-F1
#
_cell.length_a   1.000
_cell.length_b   1.000
_cell.length_c   1.000
_cell.angle_alpha   90.00
_cell.angle_beta   90.00
_cell.angle_gamma   90.00
#
_symmetry.space_group_name_H-M   'P 1'
#
loop_
_entity.id
_entity.type
_entity.pdbx_description
1 polymer ?
#
loop_
_entity_poly.entity_id
_entity_poly.type
_entity_poly.pdbx_seq_one_letter_code
_entity_poly.pdbx_strand_id
1 'polypeptide(L)'
;MSEQSTEQTQVEAEPVTEEPKGPQTLEEALEQITELESNVTKYKSLARQEEAKKKENWEKLQELQRANMSETDKALLEAEERGRTAAMAEYENQLKHTKLQAAAAKAGVPDEVLGLLDPSKVFTDEGEPNLDLLSSLSGTKRKFEKTAADLNIGAQSNANAGQLSRADLQRLTNERKFGEIAKLRAEGRFDALMRGQLN
;
A
#
# COMPACT_ATOMS: atom_id res chain seq x y z
N MET A 1 81.70 14.66 28.69
CA MET A 1 80.95 14.60 27.43
C MET A 1 79.59 15.22 27.73
N SER A 2 79.56 16.55 27.74
CA SER A 2 79.21 17.40 26.59
C SER A 2 77.69 17.51 26.48
N GLU A 3 77.21 18.56 27.14
CA GLU A 3 75.92 19.21 26.96
C GLU A 3 75.75 19.58 25.48
N GLN A 4 74.57 19.30 24.92
CA GLN A 4 74.06 20.06 23.78
C GLN A 4 72.59 20.38 24.03
N SER A 5 72.39 21.56 24.63
CA SER A 5 71.19 22.37 24.46
C SER A 5 70.97 22.60 22.97
N THR A 6 69.80 22.23 22.47
CA THR A 6 69.24 22.79 21.24
C THR A 6 68.15 23.76 21.65
N GLU A 7 68.53 25.03 21.78
CA GLU A 7 67.63 26.17 21.69
C GLU A 7 67.01 26.16 20.27
N GLN A 8 65.73 25.84 20.19
CA GLN A 8 64.92 26.22 19.04
C GLN A 8 64.17 27.50 19.41
N THR A 9 64.73 28.61 18.93
CA THR A 9 64.05 29.90 18.85
C THR A 9 62.80 29.75 17.98
N GLN A 10 61.62 29.72 18.61
CA GLN A 10 60.36 29.94 17.93
C GLN A 10 60.32 31.41 17.47
N VAL A 11 60.39 31.62 16.17
CA VAL A 11 60.02 32.88 15.55
C VAL A 11 58.48 32.88 15.49
N GLU A 12 57.88 33.55 16.47
CA GLU A 12 56.47 33.89 16.49
C GLU A 12 56.22 34.91 15.38
N ALA A 13 55.83 34.43 14.19
CA ALA A 13 55.34 35.28 13.12
C ALA A 13 53.91 35.70 13.46
N GLU A 14 53.74 36.96 13.83
CA GLU A 14 52.44 37.60 14.01
C GLU A 14 51.57 37.41 12.74
N PRO A 15 50.27 37.11 12.87
CA PRO A 15 49.37 37.10 11.72
C PRO A 15 49.14 38.55 11.29
N VAL A 16 49.79 38.96 10.18
CA VAL A 16 49.45 40.18 9.47
C VAL A 16 47.98 40.06 9.06
N THR A 17 47.11 40.75 9.78
CA THR A 17 45.70 40.87 9.44
C THR A 17 45.61 41.95 8.36
N GLU A 18 45.84 41.56 7.11
CA GLU A 18 45.51 42.42 5.96
C GLU A 18 43.99 42.49 5.86
N GLU A 19 43.42 43.64 6.20
CA GLU A 19 42.02 43.94 5.88
C GLU A 19 41.82 43.82 4.36
N PRO A 20 40.81 43.08 3.88
CA PRO A 20 40.60 42.90 2.45
C PRO A 20 40.21 44.25 1.84
N LYS A 21 41.14 44.86 1.10
CA LYS A 21 40.84 46.03 0.24
C LYS A 21 39.87 45.56 -0.84
N GLY A 22 38.66 46.11 -0.83
CA GLY A 22 37.66 45.82 -1.86
C GLY A 22 38.14 46.21 -3.27
N PRO A 23 37.52 45.66 -4.32
CA PRO A 23 37.90 45.96 -5.70
C PRO A 23 37.78 47.47 -5.97
N GLN A 24 38.81 48.07 -6.57
CA GLN A 24 38.86 49.52 -6.81
C GLN A 24 38.27 49.88 -8.18
N THR A 25 38.11 48.89 -9.06
CA THR A 25 37.52 49.05 -10.40
C THR A 25 36.45 48.00 -10.70
N LEU A 26 35.59 48.28 -11.69
CA LEU A 26 34.55 47.35 -12.14
C LEU A 26 35.16 46.07 -12.74
N GLU A 27 36.30 46.20 -13.42
CA GLU A 27 37.02 45.09 -14.05
C GLU A 27 37.60 44.15 -12.99
N GLU A 28 38.24 44.69 -11.95
CA GLU A 28 38.70 43.92 -10.78
C GLU A 28 37.54 43.24 -10.03
N ALA A 29 36.38 43.90 -9.93
CA ALA A 29 35.21 43.31 -9.30
C ALA A 29 34.67 42.11 -10.10
N LEU A 30 34.68 42.17 -11.43
CA LEU A 30 34.26 41.06 -12.29
C LEU A 30 35.24 39.89 -12.20
N GLU A 31 36.56 40.14 -12.20
CA GLU A 31 37.57 39.12 -12.02
C GLU A 31 37.42 38.41 -10.65
N GLN A 32 37.24 39.17 -9.57
CA GLN A 32 37.00 38.61 -8.23
C GLN A 32 35.72 37.75 -8.18
N ILE A 33 34.64 38.16 -8.84
CA ILE A 33 33.40 37.35 -8.91
C ILE A 33 33.68 36.03 -9.63
N THR A 34 34.37 36.05 -10.77
CA THR A 34 34.70 34.81 -11.50
C THR A 34 35.61 33.89 -10.69
N GLU A 35 36.55 34.43 -9.94
CA GLU A 35 37.42 33.66 -9.05
C GLU A 35 36.64 33.06 -7.87
N LEU A 36 35.74 33.84 -7.26
CA LEU A 36 34.87 33.35 -6.18
C LEU A 36 33.94 32.23 -6.67
N GLU A 37 33.35 32.36 -7.86
CA GLU A 37 32.53 31.31 -8.47
C GLU A 37 33.35 30.03 -8.73
N SER A 38 34.56 30.18 -9.27
CA SER A 38 35.52 29.08 -9.44
C SER A 38 35.87 28.41 -8.11
N ASN A 39 36.10 29.19 -7.06
CA ASN A 39 36.41 28.66 -5.74
C ASN A 39 35.20 27.97 -5.11
N VAL A 40 33.99 28.51 -5.24
CA VAL A 40 32.74 27.87 -4.78
C VAL A 40 32.54 26.51 -5.44
N THR A 41 32.74 26.42 -6.76
CA THR A 41 32.60 25.13 -7.47
C THR A 41 33.66 24.11 -7.03
N LYS A 42 34.91 24.53 -6.81
CA LYS A 42 35.98 23.68 -6.25
C LYS A 42 35.64 23.21 -4.84
N TYR A 43 35.21 24.08 -3.94
CA TYR A 43 34.88 23.69 -2.57
C TYR A 43 33.67 22.76 -2.52
N LYS A 44 32.68 22.99 -3.38
CA LYS A 44 31.51 22.09 -3.49
C LYS A 44 31.90 20.70 -3.98
N SER A 45 32.82 20.60 -4.93
CA SER A 45 33.29 19.30 -5.43
C SER A 45 34.12 18.57 -4.37
N LEU A 46 35.03 19.27 -3.68
CA LEU A 46 35.80 18.72 -2.57
C LEU A 46 34.89 18.26 -1.42
N ALA A 47 33.89 19.05 -1.04
CA ALA A 47 32.94 18.67 0.00
C ALA A 47 32.19 17.37 -0.34
N ARG A 48 31.75 17.21 -1.59
CA ARG A 48 31.11 15.97 -2.05
C ARG A 48 32.06 14.78 -2.03
N GLN A 49 33.32 14.99 -2.42
CA GLN A 49 34.35 13.94 -2.38
C GLN A 49 34.65 13.51 -0.95
N GLU A 50 34.81 14.46 -0.03
CA GLU A 50 35.06 14.16 1.39
C GLU A 50 33.85 13.47 2.04
N GLU A 51 32.63 13.88 1.69
CA GLU A 51 31.42 13.18 2.14
C GLU A 51 31.39 11.73 1.64
N ALA A 52 31.73 11.51 0.36
CA ALA A 52 31.81 10.17 -0.23
C ALA A 52 32.88 9.31 0.46
N LYS A 53 34.09 9.85 0.66
CA LYS A 53 35.16 9.17 1.40
C LYS A 53 34.77 8.87 2.84
N LYS A 54 34.07 9.79 3.51
CA LYS A 54 33.58 9.59 4.88
C LYS A 54 32.58 8.44 4.95
N LYS A 55 31.65 8.37 3.98
CA LYS A 55 30.70 7.25 3.86
C LYS A 55 31.43 5.93 3.64
N GLU A 56 32.35 5.88 2.69
CA GLU A 56 33.16 4.68 2.40
C GLU A 56 33.99 4.23 3.61
N ASN A 57 34.65 5.17 4.30
CA ASN A 57 35.43 4.87 5.50
C ASN A 57 34.55 4.39 6.65
N TRP A 58 33.35 4.93 6.80
CA TRP A 58 32.39 4.48 7.80
C TRP A 58 31.90 3.06 7.51
N GLU A 59 31.59 2.74 6.25
CA GLU A 59 31.20 1.39 5.81
C GLU A 59 32.33 0.38 6.08
N LYS A 60 33.58 0.70 5.72
CA LYS A 60 34.75 -0.15 6.00
C LYS A 60 34.96 -0.36 7.50
N LEU A 61 34.74 0.68 8.30
CA LEU A 61 34.84 0.58 9.76
C LEU A 61 33.76 -0.35 10.33
N GLN A 62 32.52 -0.23 9.85
CA GLN A 62 31.42 -1.14 10.22
C GLN A 62 31.72 -2.59 9.81
N GLU A 63 32.28 -2.79 8.62
CA GLU A 63 32.67 -4.12 8.14
C GLU A 63 33.78 -4.74 8.99
N LEU A 64 34.83 -3.99 9.32
CA LEU A 64 35.90 -4.46 10.21
C LEU A 64 35.40 -4.74 11.62
N GLN A 65 34.48 -3.92 12.13
CA GLN A 65 33.82 -4.18 13.41
C GLN A 65 33.07 -5.51 13.35
N ARG A 66 32.20 -5.70 12.35
CA ARG A 66 31.47 -6.96 12.15
C ARG A 66 32.40 -8.16 11.96
N ALA A 67 33.50 -8.01 11.23
CA ALA A 67 34.47 -9.09 11.01
C ALA A 67 35.11 -9.55 12.33
N ASN A 68 35.41 -8.60 13.22
CA ASN A 68 35.99 -8.85 14.54
C ASN A 68 34.98 -9.29 15.62
N MET A 69 33.68 -9.29 15.31
CA MET A 69 32.68 -9.80 16.26
C MET A 69 32.71 -11.32 16.34
N SER A 70 32.61 -11.83 17.58
CA SER A 70 32.40 -13.25 17.85
C SER A 70 31.11 -13.74 17.18
N GLU A 71 31.04 -15.03 16.87
CA GLU A 71 29.82 -15.67 16.34
C GLU A 71 28.62 -15.46 17.28
N THR A 72 28.85 -15.45 18.59
CA THR A 72 27.83 -15.15 19.62
C THR A 72 27.29 -13.73 19.49
N ASP A 73 28.17 -12.76 19.24
CA ASP A 73 27.81 -11.35 19.20
C ASP A 73 27.10 -11.02 17.88
N LYS A 74 27.50 -11.67 16.78
CA LYS A 74 26.79 -11.60 15.49
C LYS A 74 25.37 -12.13 15.62
N ALA A 75 25.18 -13.26 16.29
CA ALA A 75 23.85 -13.83 16.51
C ALA A 75 22.96 -12.92 17.37
N LEU A 76 23.52 -12.26 18.39
CA LEU A 76 22.79 -11.28 19.21
C LEU A 76 22.38 -10.05 18.41
N LEU A 77 23.30 -9.45 17.65
CA LEU A 77 22.97 -8.30 16.79
C LEU A 77 21.88 -8.65 15.78
N GLU A 78 22.00 -9.80 15.12
CA GLU A 78 20.99 -10.22 14.14
C GLU A 78 19.63 -10.48 14.81
N ALA A 79 19.62 -11.03 16.02
CA ALA A 79 18.39 -11.18 16.81
C ALA A 79 17.80 -9.83 17.23
N GLU A 80 18.62 -8.85 17.61
CA GLU A 80 18.17 -7.48 17.92
C GLU A 80 17.61 -6.77 16.68
N GLU A 81 18.28 -6.88 15.53
CA GLU A 81 17.82 -6.31 14.26
C GLU A 81 16.49 -6.95 13.83
N ARG A 82 16.37 -8.28 13.91
CA ARG A 82 15.09 -8.98 13.69
C ARG A 82 14.02 -8.54 14.68
N GLY A 83 14.36 -8.39 15.95
CA GLY A 83 13.43 -7.92 16.98
C GLY A 83 12.93 -6.50 16.70
N ARG A 84 13.82 -5.58 16.33
CA ARG A 84 13.46 -4.20 15.97
C ARG A 84 12.60 -4.14 14.72
N THR A 85 12.96 -4.89 13.68
CA THR A 85 12.18 -4.93 12.43
C THR A 85 10.79 -5.53 12.65
N ALA A 86 10.69 -6.62 13.42
CA ALA A 86 9.40 -7.19 13.80
C ALA A 86 8.54 -6.19 14.60
N ALA A 87 9.13 -5.54 15.61
CA ALA A 87 8.44 -4.52 16.40
C ALA A 87 7.97 -3.34 15.53
N MET A 88 8.81 -2.82 14.65
CA MET A 88 8.43 -1.75 13.71
C MET A 88 7.27 -2.19 12.81
N ALA A 89 7.30 -3.40 12.27
CA ALA A 89 6.22 -3.92 11.45
C ALA A 89 4.88 -4.02 12.21
N GLU A 90 4.91 -4.42 13.49
CA GLU A 90 3.71 -4.43 14.34
C GLU A 90 3.16 -3.02 14.57
N TYR A 91 4.02 -2.06 14.90
CA TYR A 91 3.61 -0.68 15.14
C TYR A 91 3.14 0.03 13.86
N GLU A 92 3.75 -0.27 12.70
CA GLU A 92 3.32 0.30 11.43
C GLU A 92 1.88 -0.06 11.09
N ASN A 93 1.47 -1.30 11.33
CA ASN A 93 0.09 -1.73 11.07
C ASN A 93 -0.90 -1.02 11.99
N GLN A 94 -0.56 -0.87 13.28
CA GLN A 94 -1.37 -0.12 14.24
C GLN A 94 -1.45 1.37 13.88
N LEU A 95 -0.33 1.96 13.47
CA LEU A 95 -0.25 3.36 13.07
C LEU A 95 -1.05 3.62 11.79
N LYS A 96 -0.95 2.74 10.79
CA LYS A 96 -1.79 2.79 9.57
C LYS A 96 -3.26 2.70 9.94
N HIS A 97 -3.65 1.74 10.76
CA HIS A 97 -5.03 1.55 11.19
C HIS A 97 -5.59 2.79 11.91
N THR A 98 -4.86 3.33 12.89
CA THR A 98 -5.27 4.54 13.63
C THR A 98 -5.34 5.78 12.75
N LYS A 99 -4.37 5.97 11.85
CA LYS A 99 -4.41 7.07 10.86
C LYS A 99 -5.62 6.95 9.94
N LEU A 100 -5.92 5.75 9.44
CA LEU A 100 -7.07 5.50 8.57
C LEU A 100 -8.39 5.75 9.30
N GLN A 101 -8.53 5.28 10.54
CA GLN A 101 -9.72 5.56 11.36
C GLN A 101 -9.91 7.06 11.61
N ALA A 102 -8.83 7.78 11.97
CA ALA A 102 -8.90 9.22 12.20
C ALA A 102 -9.28 9.99 10.93
N ALA A 103 -8.70 9.62 9.78
CA ALA A 103 -9.01 10.20 8.49
C ALA A 103 -10.44 9.91 8.04
N ALA A 104 -10.91 8.67 8.25
CA ALA A 104 -12.27 8.25 7.94
C ALA A 104 -13.33 8.93 8.80
N ALA A 105 -13.09 9.06 10.10
CA ALA A 105 -13.95 9.80 11.01
C ALA A 105 -14.05 11.28 10.58
N LYS A 106 -12.93 11.89 10.18
CA LYS A 106 -12.91 13.26 9.65
C LYS A 106 -13.68 13.38 8.33
N ALA A 107 -13.59 12.36 7.47
CA ALA A 107 -14.32 12.31 6.21
C ALA A 107 -15.82 12.01 6.40
N GLY A 108 -16.24 11.44 7.54
CA GLY A 108 -17.62 11.02 7.81
C GLY A 108 -17.96 9.61 7.28
N VAL A 109 -16.95 8.75 7.12
CA VAL A 109 -17.12 7.36 6.66
C VAL A 109 -17.46 6.48 7.86
N PRO A 110 -18.53 5.67 7.81
CA PRO A 110 -18.87 4.74 8.89
C PRO A 110 -17.86 3.58 8.98
N ASP A 111 -17.57 3.12 10.19
CA ASP A 111 -16.57 2.07 10.47
C ASP A 111 -16.84 0.76 9.69
N GLU A 112 -18.11 0.43 9.43
CA GLU A 112 -18.51 -0.74 8.64
C GLU A 112 -17.95 -0.72 7.21
N VAL A 113 -17.76 0.47 6.64
CA VAL A 113 -17.21 0.64 5.29
C VAL A 113 -15.68 0.53 5.33
N LEU A 114 -15.03 0.85 6.45
CA LEU A 114 -13.58 0.78 6.58
C LEU A 114 -13.05 -0.65 6.50
N GLY A 115 -13.77 -1.61 7.09
CA GLY A 115 -13.41 -3.03 7.03
C GLY A 115 -13.53 -3.67 5.64
N LEU A 116 -14.18 -2.99 4.68
CA LEU A 116 -14.35 -3.45 3.30
C LEU A 116 -13.35 -2.83 2.33
N LEU A 117 -12.53 -1.88 2.80
CA LEU A 117 -11.58 -1.19 1.95
C LEU A 117 -10.28 -1.99 1.82
N ASP A 118 -9.76 -2.00 0.60
CA ASP A 118 -8.44 -2.55 0.30
C ASP A 118 -7.36 -1.58 0.83
N PRO A 119 -6.56 -1.97 1.85
CA PRO A 119 -5.54 -1.11 2.42
C PRO A 119 -4.50 -0.67 1.38
N SER A 120 -4.27 -1.42 0.30
CA SER A 120 -3.35 -0.99 -0.77
C SER A 120 -3.87 0.20 -1.58
N LYS A 121 -5.16 0.53 -1.51
CA LYS A 121 -5.78 1.62 -2.27
C LYS A 121 -6.18 2.82 -1.43
N VAL A 122 -6.26 2.65 -0.10
CA VAL A 122 -6.65 3.73 0.81
C VAL A 122 -5.48 4.60 1.24
N PHE A 123 -4.24 4.10 1.10
CA PHE A 123 -3.05 4.88 1.38
C PHE A 123 -2.40 5.40 0.10
N THR A 124 -1.77 6.56 0.18
CA THR A 124 -0.92 7.11 -0.87
C THR A 124 0.44 6.39 -0.88
N ASP A 125 1.23 6.63 -1.93
CA ASP A 125 2.61 6.11 -2.03
C ASP A 125 3.52 6.60 -0.89
N GLU A 126 3.13 7.70 -0.23
CA GLU A 126 3.80 8.27 0.94
C GLU A 126 3.35 7.61 2.27
N GLY A 127 2.40 6.68 2.23
CA GLY A 127 1.89 5.97 3.40
C GLY A 127 0.85 6.76 4.22
N GLU A 128 0.25 7.80 3.64
CA GLU A 128 -0.79 8.61 4.27
C GLU A 128 -2.20 8.22 3.77
N PRO A 129 -3.25 8.30 4.60
CA PRO A 129 -4.61 8.02 4.16
C PRO A 129 -5.07 9.00 3.07
N ASN A 130 -5.63 8.48 1.98
CA ASN A 130 -6.15 9.27 0.87
C ASN A 130 -7.51 9.89 1.25
N LEU A 131 -7.48 11.17 1.62
CA LEU A 131 -8.66 11.92 2.06
C LEU A 131 -9.69 12.15 0.96
N ASP A 132 -9.26 12.26 -0.30
CA ASP A 132 -10.15 12.45 -1.44
C ASP A 132 -10.94 11.17 -1.73
N LEU A 133 -10.26 10.02 -1.66
CA LEU A 133 -10.94 8.73 -1.72
C LEU A 133 -11.89 8.58 -0.54
N LEU A 134 -11.45 8.81 0.70
CA LEU A 134 -12.30 8.66 1.90
C LEU A 134 -13.52 9.59 1.88
N SER A 135 -13.37 10.84 1.47
CA SER A 135 -14.49 11.78 1.33
C SER A 135 -15.46 11.40 0.21
N SER A 136 -14.99 10.76 -0.87
CA SER A 136 -15.88 10.16 -1.88
C SER A 136 -16.75 9.03 -1.31
N LEU A 137 -16.33 8.41 -0.18
CA LEU A 137 -17.08 7.35 0.47
C LEU A 137 -18.15 7.89 1.44
N SER A 138 -18.05 9.13 1.91
CA SER A 138 -18.89 9.68 3.00
C SER A 138 -20.28 10.18 2.59
N GLY A 139 -20.77 9.72 1.44
CA GLY A 139 -22.12 10.00 0.95
C GLY A 139 -23.05 8.79 1.05
N THR A 140 -24.07 8.89 1.90
CA THR A 140 -25.25 8.02 1.87
C THR A 140 -25.88 8.08 0.47
N LYS A 141 -25.89 6.97 -0.26
CA LYS A 141 -26.37 6.74 -1.66
C LYS A 141 -25.28 6.78 -2.73
N ARG A 142 -24.29 5.88 -2.64
CA ARG A 142 -23.83 5.25 -3.89
C ARG A 142 -24.90 4.25 -4.32
N LYS A 143 -25.57 4.55 -5.44
CA LYS A 143 -26.27 3.52 -6.19
C LYS A 143 -25.19 2.57 -6.65
N PHE A 144 -24.98 1.49 -5.90
CA PHE A 144 -24.37 0.31 -6.49
C PHE A 144 -25.33 -0.08 -7.61
N GLU A 145 -24.97 0.25 -8.85
CA GLU A 145 -25.56 -0.44 -9.98
C GLU A 145 -25.30 -1.91 -9.67
N LYS A 146 -26.37 -2.68 -9.48
CA LYS A 146 -26.27 -4.13 -9.50
C LYS A 146 -25.80 -4.48 -10.90
N THR A 147 -24.51 -4.38 -11.16
CA THR A 147 -23.90 -5.20 -12.17
C THR A 147 -24.04 -6.61 -11.61
N ALA A 148 -25.17 -7.23 -11.95
CA ALA A 148 -25.18 -8.67 -12.08
C ALA A 148 -24.11 -8.94 -13.14
N ALA A 149 -22.86 -9.08 -12.68
CA ALA A 149 -21.86 -9.77 -13.44
C ALA A 149 -22.47 -11.16 -13.58
N ASP A 150 -23.16 -11.36 -14.70
CA ASP A 150 -23.67 -12.64 -15.09
C ASP A 150 -22.46 -13.48 -15.42
N LEU A 151 -21.88 -14.06 -14.37
CA LEU A 151 -20.69 -14.87 -14.49
C LEU A 151 -21.00 -16.19 -15.23
N ASN A 152 -22.25 -16.47 -15.63
CA ASN A 152 -22.66 -17.71 -16.29
C ASN A 152 -22.18 -18.99 -15.55
N ILE A 153 -21.83 -18.86 -14.26
CA ILE A 153 -21.48 -19.97 -13.39
C ILE A 153 -22.76 -20.39 -12.68
N GLY A 154 -23.51 -21.25 -13.35
CA GLY A 154 -24.70 -21.92 -12.80
C GLY A 154 -25.95 -21.72 -13.65
N ALA A 155 -26.78 -22.77 -13.72
CA ALA A 155 -28.08 -22.69 -14.35
C ALA A 155 -28.91 -21.62 -13.64
N GLN A 156 -29.12 -20.49 -14.31
CA GLN A 156 -30.07 -19.47 -13.89
C GLN A 156 -31.48 -20.05 -14.03
N SER A 157 -31.88 -20.88 -13.07
CA SER A 157 -33.24 -21.34 -12.97
C SER A 157 -34.09 -20.13 -12.60
N ASN A 158 -34.86 -19.63 -13.56
CA ASN A 158 -36.04 -18.81 -13.29
C ASN A 158 -36.79 -19.41 -12.09
N ALA A 159 -37.18 -18.59 -11.11
CA ALA A 159 -37.86 -19.04 -9.89
C ALA A 159 -39.19 -19.81 -10.15
N ASN A 160 -39.65 -19.83 -11.41
CA ASN A 160 -40.84 -20.56 -11.86
C ASN A 160 -40.52 -21.77 -12.76
N ALA A 161 -39.24 -22.14 -12.97
CA ALA A 161 -38.79 -23.23 -13.86
C ALA A 161 -39.12 -24.66 -13.38
N GLY A 162 -40.08 -24.81 -12.47
CA GLY A 162 -40.62 -26.08 -11.99
C GLY A 162 -42.06 -25.98 -11.49
N GLN A 163 -42.72 -24.82 -11.60
CA GLN A 163 -44.09 -24.63 -11.15
C GLN A 163 -45.01 -24.55 -12.37
N LEU A 164 -45.83 -25.59 -12.57
CA LEU A 164 -46.87 -25.60 -13.59
C LEU A 164 -47.86 -24.46 -13.26
N SER A 165 -48.10 -23.57 -14.22
CA SER A 165 -49.07 -22.51 -14.03
C SER A 165 -50.48 -23.10 -13.92
N ARG A 166 -51.42 -22.32 -13.36
CA ARG A 166 -52.82 -22.75 -13.23
C ARG A 166 -53.46 -23.06 -14.60
N ALA A 167 -53.02 -22.36 -15.65
CA ALA A 167 -53.43 -22.64 -17.02
C ALA A 167 -52.83 -23.94 -17.56
N ASP A 168 -51.58 -24.25 -17.22
CA ASP A 168 -50.93 -25.51 -17.61
C ASP A 168 -51.56 -26.71 -16.91
N LEU A 169 -51.98 -26.55 -15.65
CA LEU A 169 -52.76 -27.56 -14.93
C LEU A 169 -54.11 -27.79 -15.60
N GLN A 170 -54.82 -26.74 -16.04
CA GLN A 170 -56.09 -26.89 -16.75
C GLN A 170 -55.93 -27.61 -18.10
N ARG A 171 -54.85 -27.31 -18.84
CA ARG A 171 -54.53 -28.03 -20.08
C ARG A 171 -54.19 -29.49 -19.82
N LEU A 172 -53.37 -29.77 -18.80
CA LEU A 172 -53.05 -31.14 -18.39
C LEU A 172 -54.29 -31.92 -17.92
N THR A 173 -55.24 -31.29 -17.23
CA THR A 173 -56.48 -31.97 -16.83
C THR A 173 -57.41 -32.26 -18.00
N ASN A 174 -57.39 -31.41 -19.03
CA ASN A 174 -58.17 -31.60 -20.25
C ASN A 174 -57.52 -32.62 -21.20
N GLU A 175 -56.19 -32.62 -21.33
CA GLU A 175 -55.44 -33.55 -22.18
C GLU A 175 -55.29 -34.94 -21.56
N ARG A 176 -55.07 -35.03 -20.23
CA ARG A 176 -54.92 -36.31 -19.53
C ARG A 176 -56.26 -36.90 -19.09
N LYS A 177 -57.29 -36.90 -19.94
CA LYS A 177 -58.52 -37.71 -19.77
C LYS A 177 -59.16 -37.72 -18.36
N PHE A 178 -58.86 -36.77 -17.47
CA PHE A 178 -59.23 -36.88 -16.05
C PHE A 178 -60.72 -36.56 -15.87
N GLY A 179 -61.26 -35.66 -16.68
CA GLY A 179 -62.70 -35.44 -16.78
C GLY A 179 -63.46 -36.65 -17.33
N GLU A 180 -62.83 -37.42 -18.22
CA GLU A 180 -63.40 -38.64 -18.80
C GLU A 180 -63.38 -39.78 -17.77
N ILE A 181 -62.29 -39.92 -17.01
CA ILE A 181 -62.18 -40.84 -15.87
C ILE A 181 -63.25 -40.54 -14.80
N ALA A 182 -63.48 -39.27 -14.48
CA ALA A 182 -64.49 -38.88 -13.49
C ALA A 182 -65.92 -39.24 -13.95
N LYS A 183 -66.24 -39.01 -15.24
CA LYS A 183 -67.52 -39.41 -15.84
C LYS A 183 -67.68 -40.93 -15.88
N LEU A 184 -66.66 -41.67 -16.31
CA LEU A 184 -66.69 -43.13 -16.35
C LEU A 184 -66.81 -43.76 -14.95
N ARG A 185 -66.30 -43.10 -13.90
CA ARG A 185 -66.50 -43.52 -12.51
C ARG A 185 -67.94 -43.29 -12.06
N ALA A 186 -68.54 -42.14 -12.41
CA ALA A 186 -69.94 -41.86 -12.11
C ALA A 186 -70.91 -42.81 -12.85
N GLU A 187 -70.54 -43.23 -14.06
CA GLU A 187 -71.30 -44.17 -14.89
C GLU A 187 -71.01 -45.65 -14.56
N GLY A 188 -70.13 -45.94 -13.59
CA GLY A 188 -69.76 -47.31 -13.17
C GLY A 188 -68.96 -48.09 -14.21
N ARG A 189 -68.44 -47.43 -15.25
CA ARG A 189 -67.70 -48.02 -16.39
C ARG A 189 -66.18 -47.86 -16.28
N PHE A 190 -65.70 -47.23 -15.22
CA PHE A 190 -64.27 -47.02 -14.98
C PHE A 190 -63.47 -48.32 -14.93
N ASP A 191 -64.04 -49.37 -14.34
CA ASP A 191 -63.40 -50.68 -14.25
C ASP A 191 -63.18 -51.35 -15.62
N ALA A 192 -64.07 -51.11 -16.58
CA ALA A 192 -63.93 -51.60 -17.94
C ALA A 192 -62.84 -50.85 -18.72
N LEU A 193 -62.67 -49.55 -18.47
CA LEU A 193 -61.59 -48.74 -19.05
C LEU A 193 -60.22 -49.22 -18.53
N MET A 194 -60.10 -49.47 -17.22
CA MET A 194 -58.84 -49.93 -16.61
C MET A 194 -58.45 -51.34 -17.07
N ARG A 195 -59.41 -52.15 -17.53
CA ARG A 195 -59.16 -53.47 -18.13
C ARG A 195 -59.00 -53.43 -19.66
N GLY A 196 -59.02 -52.24 -20.28
CA GLY A 196 -58.85 -52.07 -21.72
C GLY A 196 -60.02 -52.58 -22.58
N GLN A 197 -61.22 -52.67 -22.01
CA GLN A 197 -62.42 -53.19 -22.70
C GLN A 197 -63.25 -52.08 -23.35
N LEU A 198 -62.90 -50.82 -23.12
CA LEU A 198 -63.46 -49.65 -23.78
C LEU A 198 -62.38 -49.09 -24.72
N ASN A 199 -62.57 -49.29 -26.03
CA ASN A 199 -61.80 -48.65 -27.09
C ASN A 199 -62.55 -47.42 -27.60
#